data_AF-X1JD11-F1
#
_entry.id   AF-X1JD11-F1
#
_cell.length_a   1.000
_cell.length_b   1.000
_cell.length_c   1.000
_cell.angle_alpha   90.00
_cell.angle_beta   90.00
_cell.angle_gamma   90.00
#
_symmetry.space_group_name_H-M   'P 1'
#
loop_
_entity.id
_entity.type
_entity.pdbx_description
1 polymer ?
#
loop_
_entity_poly.entity_id
_entity_poly.type
_entity_poly.pdbx_seq_one_letter_code
_entity_poly.pdbx_strand_id
1 'polypeptide(L)'
;MMPDHVHAIIQPTPVEGACEPLWRIMHSLKSWTAQEINRRLRRSGPLWLDETYDHMIRNREDYEEKARYIWLNAVETGLVRHPSHWRWWGNGQNE
;
A
#
# COMPACT_ATOMS: atom_id res chain seq x y z
N MET A 1 0.02 -5.34 -3.94
CA MET A 1 -1.03 -5.87 -3.04
C MET A 1 -0.81 -7.36 -2.83
N MET A 2 -0.96 -7.84 -1.60
CA MET A 2 -0.87 -9.24 -1.20
C MET A 2 -2.26 -9.75 -0.82
N PRO A 3 -2.49 -11.08 -0.70
CA PRO A 3 -3.81 -11.62 -0.34
C PRO A 3 -4.34 -11.14 1.02
N ASP A 4 -3.46 -10.83 1.96
CA ASP A 4 -3.73 -10.51 3.36
C ASP A 4 -3.31 -9.08 3.76
N HIS A 5 -2.42 -8.42 3.00
CA HIS A 5 -1.95 -7.07 3.29
C HIS A 5 -1.57 -6.27 2.04
N VAL A 6 -1.22 -5.00 2.21
CA VAL A 6 -0.77 -4.10 1.14
C VAL A 6 0.54 -3.44 1.54
N HIS A 7 1.51 -3.44 0.62
CA HIS A 7 2.66 -2.55 0.67
C HIS A 7 2.50 -1.43 -0.36
N ALA A 8 2.78 -0.20 0.03
CA ALA A 8 2.71 0.97 -0.83
C ALA A 8 3.78 1.98 -0.45
N ILE A 9 4.40 2.61 -1.45
CA ILE A 9 5.18 3.84 -1.28
C ILE A 9 4.27 4.98 -1.68
N ILE A 10 4.09 5.94 -0.78
CA ILE A 10 3.24 7.11 -1.02
C ILE A 10 4.06 8.37 -0.83
N GLN A 11 3.80 9.37 -1.68
CA GLN A 11 4.31 10.73 -1.51
C GLN A 11 3.09 11.63 -1.28
N PRO A 12 2.85 12.10 -0.04
CA PRO A 12 1.78 13.04 0.22
C PRO A 12 1.95 14.31 -0.62
N THR A 13 0.91 14.68 -1.36
CA THR A 13 0.90 15.96 -2.08
C THR A 13 0.68 17.10 -1.08
N PRO A 14 1.53 18.13 -1.04
CA PRO A 14 1.31 19.28 -0.18
C PRO A 14 0.04 20.05 -0.58
N VAL A 15 -0.76 20.45 0.40
CA VAL A 15 -1.91 21.34 0.23
C VAL A 15 -1.58 22.64 0.97
N GLU A 16 -1.65 23.77 0.28
CA GLU A 16 -1.36 25.10 0.86
C GLU A 16 0.02 25.19 1.57
N GLY A 17 1.01 24.44 1.07
CA GLY A 17 2.36 24.41 1.62
C GLY A 17 2.55 23.49 2.83
N ALA A 18 1.50 22.79 3.28
CA ALA A 18 1.58 21.78 4.33
C ALA A 18 1.37 20.37 3.76
N CYS A 19 2.18 19.41 4.23
CA CYS A 19 1.91 17.99 3.95
C CYS A 19 0.81 17.49 4.90
N GLU A 20 -0.17 16.79 4.33
CA GLU A 20 -1.15 16.05 5.14
C GLU A 20 -0.44 15.01 6.02
N PRO A 21 -0.77 14.92 7.32
CA PRO A 21 -0.11 13.99 8.20
C PRO A 21 -0.50 12.55 7.84
N LEU A 22 0.47 11.64 7.92
CA LEU A 22 0.31 10.25 7.48
C LEU A 22 -0.89 9.55 8.12
N TRP A 23 -1.13 9.76 9.41
CA TRP A 23 -2.26 9.15 10.13
C TRP A 23 -3.63 9.49 9.51
N ARG A 24 -3.80 10.71 8.98
CA ARG A 24 -5.04 11.15 8.35
C ARG A 24 -5.23 10.49 6.98
N ILE A 25 -4.14 10.34 6.23
CA ILE A 25 -4.12 9.62 4.95
C ILE A 25 -4.49 8.14 5.19
N MET A 26 -3.83 7.49 6.16
CA MET A 26 -4.08 6.09 6.49
C MET A 26 -5.50 5.86 7.01
N HIS A 27 -6.03 6.75 7.86
CA HIS A 27 -7.41 6.69 8.33
C HIS A 27 -8.40 6.75 7.18
N SER A 28 -8.23 7.70 6.25
CA SER A 28 -9.10 7.85 5.08
C SER A 28 -9.06 6.59 4.19
N LEU A 29 -7.86 6.12 3.85
CA LEU A 29 -7.67 4.93 3.01
C LEU A 29 -8.28 3.68 3.65
N LYS A 30 -7.98 3.39 4.92
CA LYS A 30 -8.51 2.22 5.63
C LYS A 30 -10.03 2.28 5.73
N SER A 31 -10.58 3.44 6.09
CA SER A 31 -12.03 3.60 6.26
C SER A 31 -12.79 3.39 4.95
N TRP A 32 -12.39 4.10 3.89
CA TRP A 32 -13.05 4.00 2.60
C TRP A 32 -12.94 2.59 1.99
N THR A 33 -11.74 2.01 2.00
CA THR A 33 -11.54 0.66 1.45
C THR A 33 -12.25 -0.41 2.26
N ALA A 34 -12.26 -0.31 3.60
CA ALA A 34 -13.00 -1.25 4.44
C ALA A 34 -14.50 -1.23 4.13
N GLN A 35 -15.10 -0.04 4.02
CA GLN A 35 -16.50 0.10 3.67
C GLN A 35 -16.82 -0.50 2.30
N GLU A 36 -16.02 -0.18 1.29
CA GLU A 36 -16.27 -0.62 -0.08
C GLU A 36 -16.06 -2.13 -0.25
N ILE A 37 -15.01 -2.69 0.35
CA ILE A 37 -14.75 -4.14 0.34
C ILE A 37 -15.86 -4.88 1.10
N ASN A 38 -16.24 -4.38 2.28
CA ASN A 38 -17.30 -5.00 3.07
C ASN A 38 -18.63 -5.01 2.32
N ARG A 39 -18.98 -3.89 1.66
CA ARG A 39 -20.16 -3.77 0.82
C ARG A 39 -20.15 -4.77 -0.34
N ARG A 40 -19.03 -4.89 -1.06
CA ARG A 40 -18.90 -5.83 -2.20
C ARG A 40 -18.97 -7.30 -1.76
N LEU A 41 -18.39 -7.62 -0.61
CA LEU A 41 -18.37 -8.98 -0.06
C LEU A 41 -19.58 -9.31 0.83
N ARG A 42 -20.55 -8.39 0.97
CA ARG A 42 -21.72 -8.52 1.85
C ARG A 42 -21.36 -8.92 3.28
N ARG A 43 -20.26 -8.38 3.79
CA ARG A 43 -19.77 -8.61 5.16
C ARG A 43 -19.86 -7.32 5.96
N SER A 44 -19.73 -7.44 7.28
CA SER A 44 -19.65 -6.31 8.21
C SER A 44 -18.49 -6.53 9.20
N GLY A 45 -18.11 -5.47 9.92
CA GLY A 45 -17.03 -5.51 10.89
C GLY A 45 -15.68 -5.01 10.35
N PRO A 46 -14.62 -5.10 11.18
CA PRO A 46 -13.29 -4.61 10.81
C PRO A 46 -12.70 -5.42 9.65
N LEU A 47 -12.04 -4.72 8.73
CA LEU A 47 -11.27 -5.33 7.62
C LEU A 47 -9.77 -5.22 7.86
N TRP A 48 -9.30 -4.04 8.30
CA TRP A 48 -7.90 -3.75 8.52
C TRP A 48 -7.54 -3.90 10.01
N LEU A 49 -6.27 -4.26 10.27
CA LEU A 49 -5.66 -4.08 11.59
C LEU A 49 -5.63 -2.59 11.96
N ASP A 50 -5.66 -2.26 13.24
CA ASP A 50 -5.64 -0.87 13.72
C ASP A 50 -4.30 -0.21 13.38
N GLU A 51 -3.20 -0.87 13.73
CA GLU A 51 -1.85 -0.41 13.48
C GLU A 51 -1.43 -0.53 12.00
N THR A 52 -0.47 0.30 11.61
CA THR A 52 0.21 0.25 10.32
C THR A 52 1.70 0.23 10.55
N TYR A 53 2.44 -0.46 9.69
CA TYR A 53 3.88 -0.24 9.59
C TYR A 53 4.14 0.94 8.65
N ASP A 54 4.82 1.97 9.16
CA ASP A 54 5.29 3.11 8.38
C ASP A 54 6.81 3.27 8.46
N HIS A 55 7.41 3.66 7.33
CA HIS A 55 8.83 3.93 7.21
C HIS A 55 9.03 5.18 6.36
N MET A 56 9.72 6.17 6.92
CA MET A 56 10.03 7.41 6.20
C MET A 56 11.24 7.19 5.29
N ILE A 57 11.01 7.26 3.98
CA ILE A 57 12.08 7.16 2.96
C ILE A 57 12.90 8.45 2.96
N ARG A 58 14.20 8.35 3.20
CA ARG A 58 15.08 9.53 3.40
C ARG A 58 15.99 9.87 2.23
N ASN A 59 16.25 8.90 1.37
CA ASN A 59 17.16 9.06 0.23
C ASN A 59 16.79 8.07 -0.89
N ARG A 60 17.58 8.10 -1.97
CA ARG A 60 17.35 7.31 -3.17
C ARG A 60 17.62 5.83 -2.94
N GLU A 61 18.65 5.51 -2.15
CA GLU A 61 19.05 4.15 -1.84
C GLU A 61 17.94 3.43 -1.04
N ASP A 62 17.38 4.09 -0.03
CA ASP A 62 16.25 3.61 0.77
C ASP A 62 14.99 3.43 -0.09
N TYR A 63 14.72 4.38 -1.00
CA TYR A 63 13.63 4.24 -1.97
C TYR A 63 13.79 2.98 -2.83
N GLU A 64 14.97 2.79 -3.43
CA GLU A 64 15.25 1.64 -4.31
C GLU A 64 15.17 0.32 -3.55
N GLU A 65 15.65 0.27 -2.32
CA GLU A 65 15.52 -0.89 -1.45
C GLU A 65 14.05 -1.25 -1.19
N LYS A 66 13.23 -0.28 -0.74
CA LYS A 66 11.81 -0.54 -0.46
C LYS A 66 11.02 -0.85 -1.72
N ALA A 67 11.28 -0.17 -2.83
CA ALA A 67 10.64 -0.46 -4.11
C ALA A 67 10.97 -1.88 -4.59
N ARG A 68 12.23 -2.32 -4.46
CA ARG A 68 12.65 -3.68 -4.79
C ARG A 68 11.99 -4.71 -3.87
N TYR A 69 11.93 -4.45 -2.57
CA TYR A 69 11.23 -5.32 -1.62
C TYR A 69 9.76 -5.52 -2.03
N ILE A 70 9.02 -4.43 -2.31
CA ILE A 70 7.62 -4.50 -2.74
C ILE A 70 7.48 -5.30 -4.04
N TRP A 71 8.41 -5.10 -4.97
CA TRP A 71 8.43 -5.80 -6.25
C TRP A 71 8.66 -7.31 -6.11
N LEU A 72 9.56 -7.71 -5.21
CA LEU A 72 9.94 -9.11 -5.00
C LEU A 72 9.03 -9.88 -4.04
N ASN A 73 8.23 -9.20 -3.22
CA ASN A 73 7.48 -9.82 -2.14
C ASN A 73 6.57 -10.98 -2.57
N ALA A 74 5.92 -10.87 -3.75
CA ALA A 74 5.09 -11.96 -4.29
C ALA A 74 5.90 -13.21 -4.68
N VAL A 75 7.18 -13.06 -5.02
CA VAL A 75 8.09 -14.18 -5.28
C VAL A 75 8.58 -14.77 -3.96
N GLU A 76 8.98 -13.92 -3.02
CA GLU A 76 9.49 -14.34 -1.71
C GLU A 76 8.43 -15.10 -0.89
N THR A 77 7.15 -14.74 -1.06
CA THR A 77 6.00 -15.45 -0.47
C THR A 77 5.53 -16.67 -1.27
N GLY A 78 6.17 -16.98 -2.40
CA GLY A 78 5.87 -18.16 -3.23
C GLY A 78 4.59 -18.06 -4.07
N LEU A 79 3.95 -16.89 -4.14
CA LEU A 79 2.73 -16.69 -4.94
C LEU A 79 3.01 -16.77 -6.44
N VAL A 80 4.19 -16.34 -6.87
CA VAL A 80 4.64 -16.39 -8.26
C VAL A 80 6.12 -16.76 -8.36
N ARG A 81 6.53 -17.32 -9.49
CA ARG A 81 7.95 -17.67 -9.75
C ARG A 81 8.79 -16.49 -10.26
N HIS A 82 8.15 -15.43 -10.72
CA HIS A 82 8.80 -14.24 -11.25
C HIS A 82 7.93 -13.00 -10.94
N PRO A 83 8.53 -11.84 -10.59
CA PRO A 83 7.76 -10.67 -10.15
C PRO A 83 6.74 -10.18 -11.18
N SER A 84 7.07 -10.25 -12.48
CA SER A 84 6.17 -9.86 -13.57
C SER A 84 4.92 -10.71 -13.71
N HIS A 85 4.86 -11.88 -13.07
CA HIS A 85 3.66 -12.72 -13.08
C HIS A 85 2.66 -12.31 -12.00
N TRP A 86 3.07 -11.48 -11.04
CA TRP A 86 2.12 -10.87 -10.13
C TRP A 86 1.39 -9.78 -10.90
N ARG A 87 0.05 -9.79 -10.92
CA ARG A 87 -0.75 -8.78 -11.64
C ARG A 87 -1.20 -7.62 -10.74
N TRP A 88 -0.96 -7.75 -9.44
CA TRP A 88 -1.47 -6.85 -8.41
C TRP A 88 -0.39 -5.94 -7.81
N TRP A 89 0.74 -5.82 -8.51
CA TRP A 89 1.66 -4.71 -8.34
C TRP A 89 1.35 -3.64 -9.40
N GLY A 90 1.80 -2.43 -9.16
CA GLY A 90 1.70 -1.35 -10.12
C GLY A 90 2.44 -0.14 -9.58
N ASN A 91 3.20 0.50 -10.45
CA ASN A 91 3.63 1.87 -10.29
C ASN A 91 2.43 2.75 -10.63
N GLY A 92 1.99 3.63 -9.72
CA GLY A 92 0.84 4.52 -9.92
C GLY A 92 1.05 5.59 -11.01
N GLN A 93 1.76 5.26 -12.09
CA GLN A 93 1.85 6.06 -13.30
C GLN A 93 0.68 5.66 -14.19
N ASN A 94 -0.21 6.64 -14.40
CA ASN A 94 -1.29 6.59 -15.36
C ASN A 94 -0.76 6.21 -16.75
N GLU A 95 -1.49 5.34 -17.44
CA GLU A 95 -1.65 5.44 -18.90
C GLU A 95 -2.24 6.81 -19.27
#